data_AF-A0A6B0B845-F1
#
_entry.id   AF-A0A6B0B845-F1
#
_cell.length_a   1.000
_cell.length_b   1.000
_cell.length_c   1.000
_cell.angle_alpha   90.00
_cell.angle_beta   90.00
_cell.angle_gamma   90.00
#
_symmetry.space_group_name_H-M   'P 1'
#
loop_
_entity.id
_entity.type
_entity.pdbx_description
1 polymer ?
#
loop_
_entity_poly.entity_id
_entity_poly.type
_entity_poly.pdbx_seq_one_letter_code
_entity_poly.pdbx_strand_id
1 'polypeptide(L)'
;MSNTALGLTALLLVIPIIISYKEGLHIIKDLIVATVRAVVQLIILGFLLHYIFKINDKWLLVLCVFVIIVNASWNTISRSSPVMHHVFLISFVAIFVGTALPLAGTIATGAIQFTANEVIPIGGMLANNGLIAINLAY
;
A
#
# COMPACT_ATOMS: atom_id res chain seq x y z
N MET A 1 -25.75 13.59 0.42
CA MET A 1 -25.28 12.83 1.60
C MET A 1 -26.19 13.15 2.76
N SER A 2 -26.76 12.16 3.45
CA SER A 2 -27.73 12.40 4.52
C SER A 2 -27.02 12.79 5.82
N ASN A 3 -27.48 13.84 6.49
CA ASN A 3 -26.94 14.30 7.78
C ASN A 3 -26.96 13.21 8.86
N THR A 4 -27.87 12.24 8.73
CA THR A 4 -27.95 11.05 9.58
C THR A 4 -26.77 10.10 9.39
N ALA A 5 -26.24 9.96 8.16
CA ALA A 5 -25.07 9.13 7.88
C ALA A 5 -23.82 9.73 8.53
N LEU A 6 -23.66 11.06 8.46
CA LEU A 6 -22.57 11.77 9.15
C LEU A 6 -22.62 11.55 10.67
N GLY A 7 -23.81 11.64 11.26
CA GLY A 7 -24.02 11.36 12.68
C GLY A 7 -23.68 9.92 13.08
N LEU A 8 -24.10 8.93 12.29
CA LEU A 8 -23.78 7.52 12.54
C LEU A 8 -22.27 7.23 12.41
N THR A 9 -21.61 7.80 11.39
CA THR A 9 -20.16 7.65 11.23
C THR A 9 -19.39 8.33 12.36
N ALA A 10 -19.85 9.48 12.85
CA ALA A 10 -19.24 10.17 13.99
C ALA A 10 -19.39 9.37 15.30
N LEU A 11 -20.52 8.69 15.50
CA LEU A 11 -20.75 7.82 16.65
C LEU A 11 -19.78 6.63 16.67
N LEU A 12 -19.48 6.04 15.50
CA LEU A 12 -18.53 4.94 15.36
C LEU A 12 -17.10 5.31 15.78
N LEU A 13 -16.71 6.59 15.66
CA LEU A 13 -15.39 7.08 16.04
C LEU A 13 -15.20 7.17 17.57
N VAL A 14 -16.27 7.16 18.36
CA VAL A 14 -16.20 7.26 19.82
C VAL A 14 -15.52 6.02 20.44
N ILE A 15 -15.75 4.83 19.86
CA ILE A 15 -15.19 3.56 20.34
C ILE A 15 -13.65 3.55 20.31
N PRO A 16 -12.96 3.82 19.17
CA PRO A 16 -11.51 3.86 19.14
C PRO A 16 -10.90 4.99 19.99
N ILE A 17 -11.61 6.12 20.17
CA ILE A 17 -11.15 7.23 21.03
C ILE A 17 -11.11 6.79 22.50
N ILE A 18 -12.15 6.11 22.99
CA ILE A 18 -12.20 5.60 24.36
C ILE A 18 -11.09 4.57 24.60
N ILE A 19 -10.88 3.64 23.65
CA ILE A 19 -9.81 2.64 23.73
C ILE A 19 -8.43 3.33 23.74
N SER A 20 -8.21 4.31 22.85
CA SER A 20 -6.96 5.06 22.77
C SER A 20 -6.63 5.83 24.05
N TYR A 21 -7.64 6.34 24.76
CA TYR A 21 -7.45 7.06 26.02
C TYR A 21 -7.15 6.12 27.18
N LYS A 22 -7.77 4.93 27.18
CA LYS A 22 -7.62 3.93 28.25
C LYS A 22 -6.24 3.27 28.26
N GLU A 23 -5.63 3.10 27.09
CA GLU A 23 -4.34 2.42 26.94
C GLU A 23 -3.12 3.32 27.20
N GLY A 24 -3.29 4.62 27.48
CA GLY A 24 -2.20 5.48 27.98
C GLY A 24 -0.95 5.52 27.09
N LEU A 25 -1.11 5.32 25.78
CA LEU A 25 -0.01 5.26 24.83
C LEU A 25 0.64 6.65 24.71
N HIS A 26 1.84 6.84 25.30
CA HIS A 26 2.75 7.97 25.08
C HIS A 26 3.27 8.08 23.62
N ILE A 27 2.46 7.65 22.66
CA ILE A 27 2.75 7.50 21.22
C ILE A 27 2.41 8.77 20.44
N ILE A 28 1.79 9.79 21.07
CA ILE A 28 1.40 11.03 20.38
C ILE A 28 2.58 11.68 19.62
N LYS A 29 3.78 11.69 20.21
CA LYS A 29 4.97 12.25 19.53
C LYS A 29 5.39 11.41 18.32
N ASP A 30 5.42 10.09 18.46
CA ASP A 30 5.77 9.18 17.37
C ASP A 30 4.72 9.18 16.26
N LEU A 31 3.44 9.30 16.62
CA LEU A 31 2.32 9.42 15.69
C LEU A 31 2.42 10.72 14.88
N ILE A 32 2.70 11.85 15.54
CA ILE A 32 2.87 13.15 14.85
C ILE A 32 4.04 13.06 13.87
N VAL A 33 5.20 12.52 14.29
CA VAL A 33 6.36 12.37 13.41
C VAL A 33 6.05 11.42 12.24
N ALA A 34 5.40 10.29 12.50
CA ALA A 34 5.00 9.34 11.46
C ALA A 34 4.02 9.97 10.46
N THR A 35 3.07 10.77 10.95
CA THR A 35 2.07 11.46 10.13
C THR A 35 2.72 12.52 9.25
N VAL A 36 3.57 13.37 9.81
CA VAL A 36 4.31 14.39 9.05
C VAL A 36 5.16 13.73 7.96
N ARG A 37 5.91 12.68 8.30
CA ARG A 37 6.69 11.91 7.34
C ARG A 37 5.82 11.32 6.22
N ALA A 38 4.66 10.75 6.56
CA ALA A 38 3.73 10.18 5.59
C ALA A 38 3.13 11.24 4.64
N VAL A 39 2.76 12.41 5.17
CA VAL A 39 2.27 13.54 4.36
C VAL A 39 3.35 14.00 3.37
N VAL A 40 4.58 14.21 3.84
CA VAL A 40 5.71 14.59 2.98
C VAL A 40 5.95 13.52 1.91
N GLN A 41 5.95 12.25 2.29
CA GLN A 41 6.10 11.13 1.35
C GLN A 41 5.00 11.11 0.29
N LEU A 42 3.73 11.32 0.66
CA LEU A 42 2.60 11.35 -0.28
C LEU A 42 2.68 12.53 -1.25
N ILE A 43 3.12 13.70 -0.78
CA ILE A 43 3.34 14.87 -1.66
C ILE A 43 4.42 14.57 -2.69
N ILE A 44 5.57 14.06 -2.26
CA ILE A 44 6.69 13.72 -3.15
C ILE A 44 6.26 12.67 -4.17
N LEU A 45 5.58 11.61 -3.72
CA LEU A 45 5.10 10.55 -4.59
C LEU A 45 4.05 11.05 -5.59
N GLY A 46 3.18 11.98 -5.16
CA GLY A 46 2.21 12.64 -6.04
C GLY A 46 2.87 13.45 -7.16
N PHE A 47 3.92 14.20 -6.85
CA PHE A 47 4.71 14.91 -7.86
C PHE A 47 5.43 13.96 -8.82
N LEU A 48 6.01 12.89 -8.30
CA LEU A 48 6.66 11.85 -9.11
C LEU A 48 5.67 11.23 -10.10
N LEU A 49 4.48 10.84 -9.62
CA LEU A 49 3.44 10.26 -10.46
C LEU A 49 2.94 11.24 -11.51
N HIS A 50 2.77 12.52 -11.16
CA HIS A 50 2.38 13.55 -12.13
C HIS A 50 3.39 13.66 -13.29
N TYR A 51 4.68 13.55 -12.99
CA TYR A 51 5.73 13.56 -14.02
C TYR A 51 5.71 12.28 -14.87
N ILE A 52 5.57 11.12 -14.23
CA ILE A 52 5.49 9.79 -14.88
C ILE A 52 4.29 9.71 -15.83
N PHE A 53 3.14 10.22 -15.41
CA PHE A 53 1.91 10.23 -16.22
C PHE A 53 2.02 11.14 -17.45
N LYS A 54 2.88 12.17 -17.40
CA LYS A 54 3.11 13.09 -18.52
C LYS A 54 3.91 12.46 -19.67
N ILE A 55 4.78 11.51 -19.35
CA ILE A 55 5.63 10.81 -20.32
C ILE A 55 4.85 9.70 -21.03
N ASN A 56 3.82 9.14 -20.38
CA ASN A 56 2.87 8.16 -20.93
C ASN A 56 3.51 6.96 -21.67
N ASP A 57 4.70 6.53 -21.22
CA ASP A 57 5.39 5.37 -21.78
C ASP A 57 5.04 4.08 -21.05
N LYS A 58 4.62 3.06 -21.81
CA LYS A 58 4.26 1.73 -21.30
C LYS A 58 5.40 1.05 -20.53
N TRP A 59 6.65 1.29 -20.95
CA TRP A 59 7.84 0.79 -20.27
C TRP A 59 8.04 1.38 -18.88
N LEU A 60 7.76 2.69 -18.70
CA LEU A 60 7.83 3.36 -17.41
C LEU A 60 6.83 2.76 -16.42
N LEU A 61 5.66 2.39 -16.93
CA LEU A 61 4.59 1.79 -16.14
C LEU A 61 5.00 0.42 -15.56
N VAL A 62 5.54 -0.46 -16.42
CA VAL A 62 6.05 -1.77 -16.00
C VAL A 62 7.20 -1.61 -14.99
N LEU A 63 8.10 -0.66 -15.22
CA LEU A 63 9.18 -0.35 -14.28
C LEU A 63 8.65 0.11 -12.92
N CYS A 64 7.63 0.97 -12.89
CA CYS A 64 6.99 1.40 -11.65
C CYS A 64 6.38 0.23 -10.86
N VAL A 65 5.62 -0.64 -11.53
CA VAL A 65 5.03 -1.82 -10.90
C VAL A 65 6.13 -2.75 -10.36
N PHE A 66 7.22 -2.92 -11.11
CA PHE A 66 8.37 -3.69 -10.67
C PHE A 66 9.03 -3.10 -9.40
N VAL A 67 9.25 -1.78 -9.37
CA VAL A 67 9.79 -1.07 -8.20
C VAL A 67 8.88 -1.25 -6.98
N ILE A 68 7.55 -1.20 -7.16
CA ILE A 68 6.58 -1.44 -6.08
C ILE A 68 6.74 -2.86 -5.51
N ILE A 69 6.83 -3.89 -6.36
CA ILE A 69 6.95 -5.28 -5.92
C ILE A 69 8.28 -5.50 -5.19
N VAL A 70 9.38 -4.95 -5.70
CA VAL A 70 10.70 -5.03 -5.04
C VAL A 70 10.68 -4.34 -3.69
N ASN A 71 10.10 -3.13 -3.60
CA ASN A 71 9.99 -2.38 -2.36
C ASN A 71 9.12 -3.11 -1.32
N ALA A 72 7.97 -3.64 -1.74
CA ALA A 72 7.09 -4.43 -0.87
C ALA A 72 7.80 -5.69 -0.35
N SER A 73 8.57 -6.37 -1.20
CA SER A 73 9.35 -7.55 -0.83
C SER A 73 10.47 -7.21 0.15
N TRP A 74 11.19 -6.10 -0.06
CA TRP A 74 12.18 -5.62 0.91
C TRP A 74 11.55 -5.25 2.26
N ASN A 75 10.36 -4.65 2.25
CA ASN A 75 9.66 -4.29 3.47
C ASN A 75 9.28 -5.52 4.33
N THR A 76 9.08 -6.70 3.73
CA THR A 76 8.89 -7.93 4.51
C THR A 76 10.11 -8.33 5.33
N ILE A 77 11.33 -8.04 4.87
CA ILE A 77 12.57 -8.42 5.58
C ILE A 77 12.67 -7.68 6.91
N SER A 78 12.41 -6.37 6.90
CA SER A 78 12.46 -5.53 8.12
C SER A 78 11.40 -5.91 9.17
N ARG A 79 10.38 -6.69 8.78
CA ARG A 79 9.33 -7.21 9.65
C ARG A 79 9.42 -8.70 9.93
N SER A 80 10.32 -9.42 9.26
CA SER A 80 10.44 -10.87 9.40
C SER A 80 11.21 -11.27 10.66
N SER A 81 10.78 -12.39 11.25
CA SER A 81 11.46 -12.98 12.41
C SER A 81 12.90 -13.41 12.03
N PRO A 82 13.90 -13.19 12.89
CA PRO A 82 15.33 -13.46 12.60
C PRO A 82 15.67 -14.93 12.31
N VAL A 83 14.69 -15.84 12.41
CA VAL A 83 14.83 -17.28 12.24
C VAL A 83 14.66 -17.72 10.77
N MET A 84 14.12 -16.87 9.88
CA MET A 84 13.85 -17.23 8.49
C MET A 84 14.97 -16.81 7.53
N HIS A 85 15.60 -17.80 6.89
CA HIS A 85 16.51 -17.59 5.78
C HIS A 85 15.73 -17.50 4.45
N HIS A 86 16.14 -16.62 3.52
CA HIS A 86 15.51 -16.40 2.20
C HIS A 86 14.12 -15.74 2.17
N VAL A 87 13.73 -15.00 3.23
CA VAL A 87 12.45 -14.25 3.29
C VAL A 87 12.22 -13.38 2.05
N PHE A 88 13.25 -12.69 1.55
CA PHE A 88 13.13 -11.82 0.39
C PHE A 88 12.63 -12.55 -0.85
N LEU A 89 13.20 -13.71 -1.20
CA LEU A 89 12.84 -14.43 -2.42
C LEU A 89 11.43 -15.03 -2.32
N ILE A 90 11.08 -15.59 -1.17
CA ILE A 90 9.75 -16.15 -0.94
C ILE A 90 8.70 -15.04 -1.02
N SER A 91 8.92 -13.93 -0.31
CA SER A 91 8.04 -12.77 -0.37
C SER A 91 7.96 -12.17 -1.76
N PHE A 92 9.08 -12.08 -2.47
CA PHE A 92 9.13 -11.55 -3.83
C PHE A 92 8.30 -12.39 -4.79
N VAL A 93 8.50 -13.71 -4.82
CA VAL A 93 7.72 -14.58 -5.69
C VAL A 93 6.23 -14.54 -5.31
N ALA A 94 5.90 -14.57 -4.01
CA ALA A 94 4.52 -14.52 -3.55
C ALA A 94 3.81 -13.21 -3.93
N ILE A 95 4.43 -12.05 -3.67
CA ILE A 95 3.88 -10.73 -4.00
C ILE A 95 3.85 -10.55 -5.52
N PHE A 96 4.89 -10.98 -6.23
CA PHE A 96 4.97 -10.88 -7.69
C PHE A 96 3.83 -11.66 -8.34
N VAL A 97 3.65 -12.94 -8.00
CA VAL A 97 2.57 -13.76 -8.55
C VAL A 97 1.21 -13.21 -8.12
N GLY A 98 1.06 -12.87 -6.83
CA GLY A 98 -0.18 -12.30 -6.28
C GLY A 98 -0.58 -10.94 -6.87
N THR A 99 0.37 -10.20 -7.44
CA THR A 99 0.11 -8.89 -8.08
C THR A 99 0.00 -9.01 -9.59
N ALA A 100 0.88 -9.79 -10.23
CA ALA A 100 0.94 -9.93 -11.68
C ALA A 100 -0.25 -10.71 -12.24
N LEU A 101 -0.68 -11.80 -11.58
CA LEU A 101 -1.78 -12.63 -12.08
C LEU A 101 -3.12 -11.86 -12.11
N PRO A 102 -3.54 -11.18 -11.03
CA PRO A 102 -4.79 -10.41 -11.05
C PRO A 102 -4.71 -9.20 -11.99
N LEU A 103 -3.57 -8.49 -12.05
CA LEU A 103 -3.39 -7.39 -12.99
C LEU A 103 -3.48 -7.86 -14.44
N ALA A 104 -2.75 -8.91 -14.81
CA ALA A 104 -2.81 -9.46 -16.16
C ALA A 104 -4.23 -9.93 -16.51
N GLY A 105 -4.92 -10.60 -15.60
CA GLY A 105 -6.30 -11.03 -15.78
C GLY A 105 -7.26 -9.87 -16.02
N THR A 106 -7.17 -8.82 -15.20
CA THR A 106 -8.06 -7.64 -15.30
C THR A 106 -7.78 -6.75 -16.51
N ILE A 107 -6.52 -6.69 -16.98
CA ILE A 107 -6.17 -6.05 -18.24
C ILE A 107 -6.67 -6.88 -19.42
N ALA A 108 -6.53 -8.20 -19.37
CA ALA A 108 -6.97 -9.11 -20.44
C ALA A 108 -8.50 -9.12 -20.60
N THR A 109 -9.26 -8.98 -19.52
CA THR A 109 -10.72 -8.85 -19.57
C THR A 109 -11.20 -7.47 -20.02
N GLY A 110 -10.30 -6.50 -20.17
CA GLY A 110 -10.65 -5.11 -20.49
C GLY A 110 -11.34 -4.37 -19.35
N ALA A 111 -11.34 -4.92 -18.13
CA ALA A 111 -11.92 -4.27 -16.96
C ALA A 111 -11.12 -3.03 -16.53
N ILE A 112 -9.81 -3.01 -16.83
CA ILE A 112 -8.88 -1.92 -16.53
C ILE A 112 -8.14 -1.56 -17.82
N GLN A 113 -8.00 -0.26 -18.11
CA GLN A 113 -7.20 0.22 -19.21
C GLN A 113 -5.72 0.12 -18.83
N PHE A 114 -4.85 -0.23 -19.78
CA PHE A 114 -3.40 -0.23 -19.56
C PHE A 114 -2.83 1.20 -19.51
N THR A 115 -3.25 1.96 -18.50
CA THR A 115 -2.87 3.34 -18.24
C THR A 115 -2.26 3.45 -16.85
N ALA A 116 -1.31 4.37 -16.71
CA ALA A 116 -0.54 4.50 -15.48
C ALA A 116 -1.41 4.91 -14.28
N ASN A 117 -2.49 5.65 -14.53
CA ASN A 117 -3.45 6.10 -13.51
C ASN A 117 -4.22 4.95 -12.85
N GLU A 118 -4.40 3.82 -13.53
CA GLU A 118 -5.14 2.67 -12.99
C GLU A 118 -4.20 1.56 -12.53
N VAL A 119 -3.20 1.22 -13.37
CA VAL A 119 -2.31 0.09 -13.10
C VAL A 119 -1.39 0.35 -11.91
N ILE A 120 -0.90 1.59 -11.71
CA ILE A 120 -0.01 1.90 -10.57
C ILE A 120 -0.76 1.83 -9.24
N PRO A 121 -1.92 2.49 -9.05
CA PRO A 121 -2.67 2.36 -7.80
C PRO A 121 -3.14 0.93 -7.53
N ILE A 122 -3.63 0.21 -8.56
CA ILE A 122 -4.13 -1.15 -8.39
C ILE A 122 -2.99 -2.13 -8.09
N GLY A 123 -1.86 -2.03 -8.80
CA GLY A 123 -0.66 -2.79 -8.50
C GLY A 123 -0.12 -2.50 -7.10
N GLY A 124 -0.14 -1.24 -6.67
CA GLY A 124 0.19 -0.82 -5.32
C GLY A 124 -0.70 -1.48 -4.25
N MET A 125 -2.02 -1.47 -4.46
CA MET A 125 -2.97 -2.12 -3.55
C MET A 125 -2.77 -3.63 -3.47
N LEU A 126 -2.61 -4.32 -4.61
CA LEU A 126 -2.38 -5.76 -4.66
C LEU A 126 -1.07 -6.15 -3.96
N ALA A 127 0.02 -5.43 -4.23
CA ALA A 127 1.29 -5.67 -3.58
C ALA A 127 1.23 -5.43 -2.07
N ASN A 128 0.56 -4.36 -1.64
CA ASN A 128 0.35 -4.07 -0.21
C ASN A 128 -0.50 -5.14 0.49
N ASN A 129 -1.54 -5.66 -0.18
CA ASN A 129 -2.34 -6.76 0.38
C ASN A 129 -1.52 -8.04 0.52
N GLY A 130 -0.68 -8.36 -0.47
CA GLY A 130 0.28 -9.47 -0.39
C GLY A 130 1.27 -9.31 0.77
N LEU A 131 1.80 -8.11 0.97
CA LEU A 131 2.66 -7.77 2.10
C LEU A 131 1.98 -8.00 3.45
N ILE A 132 0.72 -7.59 3.61
CA ILE A 132 -0.04 -7.82 4.86
C ILE A 132 -0.23 -9.32 5.09
N ALA A 133 -0.62 -10.07 4.06
CA ALA A 133 -0.82 -11.52 4.15
C ALA A 133 0.47 -12.26 4.56
N ILE A 134 1.61 -11.87 3.99
CA ILE A 134 2.92 -12.45 4.33
C ILE A 134 3.33 -12.09 5.75
N ASN A 135 3.17 -10.83 6.17
CA ASN A 135 3.51 -10.42 7.54
C ASN A 135 2.65 -11.12 8.62
N LEU A 136 1.45 -11.58 8.28
CA LEU A 136 0.61 -12.38 9.18
C LEU A 136 1.03 -13.86 9.22
N ALA A 137 1.72 -14.34 8.18
CA ALA A 137 2.22 -15.70 8.11
C ALA A 137 3.59 -15.89 8.80
N TYR A 138 4.25 -14.79 9.14
CA TYR A 138 5.50 -14.72 9.90
C TYR A 138 5.24 -14.42 11.37
#